data_AF-A0A2S0HUV2-F1
#
_entry.id   AF-A0A2S0HUV2-F1
#
_cell.length_a   1.000
_cell.length_b   1.000
_cell.length_c   1.000
_cell.angle_alpha   90.00
_cell.angle_beta   90.00
_cell.angle_gamma   90.00
#
_symmetry.space_group_name_H-M   'P 1'
#
loop_
_entity.id
_entity.type
_entity.pdbx_description
1 polymer ?
#
loop_
_entity_poly.entity_id
_entity_poly.type
_entity_poly.pdbx_seq_one_letter_code
_entity_poly.pdbx_strand_id
1 'polypeptide(L)'
;MTNEKQIRIIGIAHNSAIAILLIIGILLFIFSLISGSETYGGGLTGLTKNSANSIPWIILLVLVIIARKNYAWGGFLLLIFGGMITYYFNFRGGNFFISTFIFCLTVVFLSLVILFTGAAISKYNKDNELL
;
A
#
# COMPACT_ATOMS: atom_id res chain seq x y z
N MET A 1 -3.19 2.34 30.26
CA MET A 1 -3.78 3.37 29.38
C MET A 1 -2.68 3.95 28.51
N THR A 2 -2.90 4.03 27.21
CA THR A 2 -2.00 4.75 26.29
C THR A 2 -2.12 6.23 26.59
N ASN A 3 -1.01 6.92 26.86
CA ASN A 3 -1.07 8.37 27.14
C ASN A 3 -1.06 9.18 25.83
N GLU A 4 -1.39 10.48 25.92
CA GLU A 4 -1.50 11.36 24.74
C GLU A 4 -0.21 11.42 23.92
N LYS A 5 0.95 11.43 24.58
CA LYS A 5 2.26 11.47 23.92
C LYS A 5 2.49 10.20 23.08
N GLN A 6 2.13 9.04 23.60
CA GLN A 6 2.22 7.76 22.89
C GLN A 6 1.29 7.74 21.68
N ILE A 7 0.04 8.18 21.84
CA ILE A 7 -0.92 8.26 20.72
C ILE A 7 -0.45 9.21 19.62
N ARG A 8 0.17 10.35 19.99
CA ARG A 8 0.76 11.26 19.01
C ARG A 8 1.86 10.59 18.18
N ILE A 9 2.76 9.83 18.82
CA ILE A 9 3.83 9.10 18.12
C ILE A 9 3.24 8.05 17.18
N ILE A 10 2.23 7.30 17.66
CA ILE A 10 1.52 6.29 16.85
C ILE A 10 0.86 6.95 15.63
N GLY A 11 0.20 8.11 15.81
CA GLY A 11 -0.41 8.87 14.72
C GLY A 11 0.61 9.36 13.69
N ILE A 12 1.80 9.80 14.12
CA ILE A 12 2.89 10.18 13.21
C ILE A 12 3.36 8.96 12.40
N ALA A 13 3.61 7.83 13.05
CA ALA A 13 4.03 6.60 12.37
C ALA A 13 2.98 6.15 11.34
N HIS A 14 1.70 6.17 11.72
CA HIS A 14 0.58 5.80 10.85
C HIS A 14 0.51 6.67 9.59
N ASN A 15 0.50 8.00 9.77
CA ASN A 15 0.39 8.94 8.66
C ASN A 15 1.65 8.91 7.77
N SER A 16 2.82 8.67 8.35
CA SER A 16 4.07 8.52 7.59
C SER A 16 4.03 7.27 6.71
N ALA A 17 3.59 6.13 7.25
CA ALA A 17 3.44 4.90 6.47
C ALA A 17 2.44 5.04 5.32
N ILE A 18 1.31 5.72 5.56
CA ILE A 18 0.33 6.06 4.52
C ILE A 18 0.94 6.96 3.45
N ALA A 19 1.66 8.01 3.84
CA ALA A 19 2.28 8.93 2.88
C ALA A 19 3.32 8.22 2.01
N ILE A 20 4.15 7.36 2.61
CA ILE A 20 5.15 6.56 1.89
C ILE A 20 4.46 5.61 0.90
N LEU A 21 3.43 4.85 1.33
CA LEU A 21 2.71 3.96 0.42
C LEU A 21 1.99 4.71 -0.71
N LEU A 22 1.47 5.91 -0.43
CA LEU A 22 0.85 6.75 -1.47
C LEU A 22 1.88 7.16 -2.52
N ILE A 23 3.04 7.67 -2.10
CA ILE A 23 4.11 8.08 -3.01
C ILE A 23 4.56 6.89 -3.86
N ILE A 24 4.83 5.74 -3.22
CA ILE A 24 5.19 4.50 -3.89
C ILE A 24 4.10 4.10 -4.91
N GLY A 25 2.83 4.09 -4.50
CA GLY A 25 1.72 3.72 -5.36
C GLY A 25 1.59 4.61 -6.59
N ILE A 26 1.75 5.93 -6.43
CA ILE A 26 1.70 6.89 -7.55
C ILE A 26 2.86 6.63 -8.52
N LEU A 27 4.08 6.49 -8.00
CA LEU A 27 5.26 6.25 -8.84
C LEU A 27 5.13 4.94 -9.62
N LEU A 28 4.64 3.87 -9.00
CA LEU A 28 4.46 2.57 -9.66
C LEU A 28 3.30 2.56 -10.64
N PHE A 29 2.21 3.27 -10.33
CA PHE A 29 1.12 3.45 -11.27
C PHE A 29 1.62 4.11 -12.55
N ILE A 30 2.35 5.23 -12.45
CA ILE A 30 2.91 5.93 -13.61
C ILE A 30 3.94 5.05 -14.33
N PHE A 31 4.88 4.46 -13.59
CA PHE A 31 5.93 3.63 -14.16
C PHE A 31 5.36 2.43 -14.93
N SER A 32 4.43 1.70 -14.33
CA SER A 32 3.78 0.55 -14.98
C SER A 32 2.93 0.92 -16.18
N LEU A 33 2.36 2.12 -16.21
CA LEU A 33 1.56 2.59 -17.34
C LEU A 33 2.43 2.85 -18.56
N ILE A 34 3.63 3.40 -18.33
CA ILE A 34 4.59 3.74 -19.39
C ILE A 34 5.41 2.51 -19.81
N SER A 35 5.87 1.71 -18.84
CA SER A 35 6.74 0.56 -19.07
C SER A 35 6.03 -0.53 -19.88
N GLY A 36 6.53 -0.79 -21.09
CA GLY A 36 5.95 -1.76 -22.03
C GLY A 36 4.96 -1.15 -23.05
N SER A 37 4.55 0.11 -22.87
CA SER A 37 3.63 0.78 -23.81
C SER A 37 4.19 0.92 -25.24
N GLU A 38 5.51 0.96 -25.38
CA GLU A 38 6.21 1.05 -26.67
C GLU A 38 5.97 -0.19 -27.54
N THR A 39 5.80 -1.36 -26.94
CA THR A 39 5.52 -2.61 -27.68
C THR A 39 4.17 -2.60 -28.39
N TYR A 40 3.28 -1.68 -28.00
CA TYR A 40 1.95 -1.49 -28.56
C TYR A 40 1.87 -0.32 -29.56
N GLY A 41 3.00 0.23 -30.00
CA GLY A 41 3.08 1.34 -30.96
C GLY A 41 3.22 2.74 -30.32
N GLY A 42 3.39 2.81 -29.00
CA GLY A 42 3.62 4.07 -28.28
C GLY A 42 2.40 5.01 -28.23
N GLY A 43 2.64 6.23 -27.71
CA GLY A 43 1.60 7.25 -27.56
C GLY A 43 0.41 6.81 -26.70
N LEU A 44 -0.75 7.48 -26.87
CA LEU A 44 -1.98 7.18 -26.11
C LEU A 44 -2.48 5.75 -26.35
N THR A 45 -2.34 5.22 -27.58
CA THR A 45 -2.73 3.85 -27.92
C THR A 45 -1.87 2.83 -27.17
N GLY A 46 -0.57 3.09 -27.02
CA GLY A 46 0.32 2.24 -26.24
C GLY A 46 -0.03 2.23 -24.75
N LEU A 47 -0.30 3.41 -24.18
CA LEU A 47 -0.68 3.54 -22.76
C LEU A 47 -2.01 2.83 -22.45
N THR A 48 -3.02 2.99 -23.31
CA THR A 48 -4.32 2.36 -23.11
C THR A 48 -4.23 0.83 -23.18
N LYS A 49 -3.49 0.28 -24.13
CA LYS A 49 -3.26 -1.18 -24.23
C LYS A 49 -2.42 -1.73 -23.08
N ASN A 50 -1.48 -0.94 -22.55
CA ASN A 50 -0.62 -1.33 -21.43
C ASN A 50 -1.27 -1.14 -20.05
N SER A 51 -2.43 -0.46 -19.98
CA SER A 51 -3.09 -0.07 -18.72
C SER A 51 -3.37 -1.23 -17.76
N ALA A 52 -3.51 -2.46 -18.26
CA ALA A 52 -3.66 -3.66 -17.43
C ALA A 52 -2.49 -3.86 -16.44
N ASN A 53 -1.28 -3.47 -16.83
CA ASN A 53 -0.09 -3.52 -15.97
C ASN A 53 -0.16 -2.54 -14.79
N SER A 54 -1.02 -1.53 -14.87
CA SER A 54 -1.20 -0.53 -13.83
C SER A 54 -2.28 -0.89 -12.81
N ILE A 55 -3.04 -1.96 -13.05
CA ILE A 55 -4.17 -2.38 -12.19
C ILE A 55 -3.73 -2.69 -10.74
N PRO A 56 -2.63 -3.43 -10.48
CA PRO A 56 -2.21 -3.67 -9.10
C PRO A 56 -1.95 -2.36 -8.33
N TRP A 57 -1.41 -1.35 -9.01
CA TRP A 57 -1.03 -0.09 -8.36
C TRP A 57 -2.21 0.85 -8.16
N ILE A 58 -3.23 0.84 -9.04
CA ILE A 58 -4.48 1.55 -8.75
C ILE A 58 -5.21 0.90 -7.57
N ILE A 59 -5.18 -0.43 -7.45
CA ILE A 59 -5.72 -1.14 -6.28
C ILE A 59 -4.97 -0.71 -5.01
N LEU A 60 -3.64 -0.67 -5.04
CA LEU A 60 -2.83 -0.16 -3.91
C LEU A 60 -3.25 1.26 -3.51
N LEU A 61 -3.41 2.18 -4.46
CA LEU A 61 -3.83 3.56 -4.20
C LEU A 61 -5.22 3.63 -3.54
N VAL A 62 -6.19 2.86 -4.05
CA VAL A 62 -7.53 2.78 -3.45
C VAL A 62 -7.46 2.25 -2.02
N LEU A 63 -6.68 1.20 -1.76
CA LEU A 63 -6.51 0.65 -0.42
C LEU A 63 -5.84 1.64 0.54
N VAL A 64 -4.86 2.42 0.08
CA VAL A 64 -4.23 3.50 0.89
C VAL A 64 -5.24 4.58 1.25
N ILE A 65 -6.15 4.94 0.34
CA ILE A 65 -7.23 5.90 0.61
C ILE A 65 -8.21 5.33 1.64
N ILE A 66 -8.57 4.04 1.52
CA ILE A 66 -9.42 3.36 2.50
C ILE A 66 -8.75 3.33 3.88
N ALA A 67 -7.44 3.05 3.94
CA ALA A 67 -6.68 3.01 5.19
C ALA A 67 -6.62 4.35 5.95
N ARG A 68 -6.72 5.48 5.24
CA ARG A 68 -6.85 6.80 5.91
C ARG A 68 -8.16 6.97 6.66
N LYS A 69 -9.26 6.37 6.17
CA LYS A 69 -10.60 6.53 6.77
C LYS A 69 -10.91 5.42 7.76
N ASN A 70 -10.49 4.20 7.46
CA ASN A 70 -10.75 3.00 8.23
C ASN A 70 -9.42 2.41 8.71
N TYR A 71 -8.89 2.96 9.80
CA TYR A 71 -7.50 2.77 10.24
C TYR A 71 -7.04 1.29 10.26
N ALA A 72 -7.66 0.44 11.07
CA ALA A 72 -7.25 -0.96 11.21
C ALA A 72 -7.64 -1.82 9.99
N TRP A 73 -8.87 -1.67 9.51
CA TRP A 73 -9.39 -2.44 8.37
C TRP A 73 -8.62 -2.19 7.08
N GLY A 74 -8.24 -0.94 6.81
CA GLY A 74 -7.42 -0.63 5.63
C GLY A 74 -6.01 -1.19 5.75
N GLY A 75 -5.41 -1.18 6.94
CA GLY A 75 -4.13 -1.86 7.19
C GLY A 75 -4.20 -3.37 6.94
N PHE A 76 -5.30 -4.02 7.34
CA PHE A 76 -5.53 -5.44 7.08
C PHE A 76 -5.68 -5.75 5.58
N LEU A 77 -6.47 -4.95 4.85
CA LEU A 77 -6.62 -5.11 3.40
C LEU A 77 -5.30 -4.87 2.65
N LEU A 78 -4.52 -3.86 3.06
CA LEU A 78 -3.18 -3.61 2.54
C LEU A 78 -2.24 -4.79 2.81
N LEU A 79 -2.33 -5.44 3.98
CA LEU A 79 -1.53 -6.61 4.33
C LEU A 79 -1.84 -7.80 3.42
N ILE A 80 -3.13 -8.09 3.22
CA ILE A 80 -3.58 -9.13 2.28
C ILE A 80 -3.04 -8.83 0.88
N PHE A 81 -3.24 -7.60 0.41
CA PHE A 81 -2.76 -7.16 -0.90
C PHE A 81 -1.23 -7.30 -1.02
N GLY A 82 -0.48 -6.87 -0.01
CA GLY A 82 0.98 -7.02 0.09
C GLY A 82 1.42 -8.48 -0.03
N GLY A 83 0.73 -9.39 0.67
CA GLY A 83 0.96 -10.83 0.54
C GLY A 83 0.67 -11.35 -0.87
N MET A 84 -0.45 -10.94 -1.47
CA MET A 84 -0.84 -11.32 -2.82
C MET A 84 0.18 -10.86 -3.87
N ILE A 85 0.62 -9.60 -3.85
CA ILE A 85 1.64 -9.11 -4.80
C ILE A 85 2.99 -9.78 -4.58
N THR A 86 3.34 -10.08 -3.32
CA THR A 86 4.58 -10.82 -3.00
C THR A 86 4.56 -12.19 -3.65
N TYR A 87 3.46 -12.94 -3.48
CA TYR A 87 3.27 -14.24 -4.12
C TYR A 87 3.28 -14.14 -5.64
N TYR A 88 2.44 -13.26 -6.20
CA TYR A 88 2.27 -13.14 -7.64
C TYR A 88 3.56 -12.73 -8.36
N PHE A 89 4.26 -11.71 -7.87
CA PHE A 89 5.44 -11.17 -8.57
C PHE A 89 6.73 -11.96 -8.31
N ASN A 90 6.82 -12.74 -7.23
CA ASN A 90 8.09 -13.39 -6.86
C ASN A 90 8.03 -14.92 -6.90
N PHE A 91 6.86 -15.54 -6.71
CA PHE A 91 6.74 -16.99 -6.54
C PHE A 91 5.85 -17.68 -7.57
N ARG A 92 4.99 -16.95 -8.30
CA ARG A 92 4.17 -17.52 -9.37
C ARG A 92 4.95 -17.72 -10.68
N GLY A 93 5.94 -16.87 -10.96
CA GLY A 93 6.71 -16.89 -12.21
C GLY A 93 7.95 -17.79 -12.15
N GLY A 94 8.64 -17.92 -13.30
CA GLY A 94 9.89 -18.68 -13.41
C GLY A 94 11.16 -17.92 -12.97
N ASN A 95 11.05 -16.62 -12.69
CA ASN A 95 12.18 -15.76 -12.29
C ASN A 95 11.92 -15.14 -10.92
N PHE A 96 12.93 -15.16 -10.05
CA PHE A 96 12.93 -14.47 -8.77
C PHE A 96 13.88 -13.27 -8.82
N PHE A 97 13.34 -12.06 -8.68
CA PHE A 97 14.13 -10.84 -8.66
C PHE A 97 14.16 -10.27 -7.24
N ILE A 98 15.36 -10.20 -6.64
CA ILE A 98 15.51 -9.75 -5.26
C ILE A 98 15.04 -8.31 -5.03
N SER A 99 15.16 -7.46 -6.06
CA SER A 99 14.66 -6.08 -6.04
C SER A 99 13.13 -6.04 -5.90
N THR A 100 12.42 -6.81 -6.73
CA THR A 100 10.96 -6.95 -6.66
C THR A 100 10.52 -7.54 -5.33
N PHE A 101 11.29 -8.48 -4.79
CA PHE A 101 10.99 -9.11 -3.50
C PHE A 101 11.11 -8.11 -2.34
N ILE A 102 12.23 -7.38 -2.25
CA ILE A 102 12.45 -6.34 -1.23
C ILE A 102 11.37 -5.26 -1.33
N PHE A 103 10.99 -4.88 -2.54
CA PHE A 103 9.90 -3.94 -2.77
C PHE A 103 8.57 -4.48 -2.20
N CYS A 104 8.18 -5.70 -2.53
CA CYS A 104 6.95 -6.30 -2.02
C CYS A 104 6.97 -6.43 -0.49
N LEU A 105 8.11 -6.78 0.10
CA LEU A 105 8.29 -6.80 1.56
C LEU A 105 8.14 -5.40 2.19
N THR A 106 8.57 -4.35 1.50
CA THR A 106 8.35 -2.97 1.96
C THR A 106 6.87 -2.64 2.05
N VAL A 107 6.07 -3.05 1.05
CA VAL A 107 4.61 -2.90 1.09
C VAL A 107 4.01 -3.68 2.27
N VAL A 108 4.42 -4.93 2.48
CA VAL A 108 3.98 -5.75 3.62
C VAL A 108 4.33 -5.10 4.96
N PHE A 109 5.56 -4.63 5.12
CA PHE A 109 6.02 -3.97 6.33
C PHE A 109 5.21 -2.71 6.64
N LEU A 110 5.04 -1.82 5.66
CA LEU A 110 4.23 -0.60 5.84
C LEU A 110 2.77 -0.93 6.14
N SER A 111 2.23 -2.01 5.56
CA SER A 111 0.87 -2.48 5.86
C SER A 111 0.73 -2.94 7.31
N LEU A 112 1.73 -3.64 7.85
CA LEU A 112 1.76 -4.02 9.27
C LEU A 112 1.82 -2.78 10.17
N VAL A 113 2.66 -1.80 9.83
CA VAL A 113 2.72 -0.52 10.57
C VAL A 113 1.34 0.13 10.59
N ILE A 114 0.67 0.25 9.45
CA ILE A 114 -0.68 0.85 9.34
C ILE A 114 -1.71 0.06 10.15
N LEU A 115 -1.70 -1.28 10.06
CA LEU A 115 -2.62 -2.15 10.79
C LEU A 115 -2.48 -1.97 12.31
N PHE A 116 -1.26 -2.11 12.84
CA PHE A 116 -1.05 -2.06 14.30
C PHE A 116 -1.26 -0.66 14.85
N THR A 117 -0.74 0.38 14.19
CA THR A 117 -0.97 1.77 14.61
C THR A 117 -2.45 2.15 14.48
N GLY A 118 -3.13 1.69 13.42
CA GLY A 118 -4.55 1.94 13.21
C GLY A 118 -5.45 1.24 14.23
N ALA A 119 -5.11 0.01 14.63
CA ALA A 119 -5.79 -0.69 15.71
C ALA A 119 -5.61 0.02 17.05
N ALA A 120 -4.41 0.51 17.35
CA ALA A 120 -4.14 1.26 18.58
C ALA A 120 -4.92 2.58 18.63
N ILE A 121 -4.97 3.34 17.52
CA ILE A 121 -5.76 4.58 17.40
C ILE A 121 -7.26 4.28 17.58
N SER A 122 -7.76 3.26 16.89
CA SER A 122 -9.20 2.89 16.95
C SER A 122 -9.61 2.51 18.37
N LYS A 123 -8.75 1.77 19.09
CA LYS A 123 -8.98 1.42 20.49
C LYS A 123 -9.00 2.66 21.40
N TYR A 124 -8.01 3.53 21.27
CA TYR A 124 -7.95 4.76 22.07
C TYR A 124 -9.19 5.64 21.86
N ASN A 125 -9.62 5.86 20.61
CA ASN A 125 -10.81 6.66 20.34
C ASN A 125 -12.06 6.06 21.02
N LYS A 126 -12.24 4.74 20.90
CA LYS A 126 -13.37 4.04 21.54
C LYS A 126 -13.35 4.15 23.07
N ASP A 127 -12.17 4.04 23.68
CA ASP A 127 -12.03 4.14 25.14
C ASP A 127 -12.32 5.56 25.66
N ASN A 128 -12.11 6.62 24.85
CA ASN A 128 -12.41 8.01 25.23
C ASN A 128 -13.82 8.48 24.83
N GLU A 129 -14.52 7.80 23.93
CA GLU A 129 -15.94 8.05 23.64
C GLU A 129 -16.88 7.50 24.73
N LEU A 130 -16.40 6.57 25.55
CA LEU A 130 -17.16 5.88 26.60
C LEU A 130 -16.99 6.48 28.00
N LEU A 131 -16.19 7.56 28.12
CA LEU A 131 -15.92 8.31 29.35
C LEU A 131 -16.60 9.69 29.29
#